data_AF-A0A3A4JWC5-F1
#
_entry.id   AF-A0A3A4JWC5-F1
#
_cell.length_a   1.000
_cell.length_b   1.000
_cell.length_c   1.000
_cell.angle_alpha   90.00
_cell.angle_beta   90.00
_cell.angle_gamma   90.00
#
_symmetry.space_group_name_H-M   'P 1'
#
loop_
_entity.id
_entity.type
_entity.pdbx_description
1 polymer ?
#
loop_
_entity_poly.entity_id
_entity_poly.type
_entity_poly.pdbx_seq_one_letter_code
_entity_poly.pdbx_strand_id
1 'polypeptide(L)'
;MLVILLVVLVVIVVGAGALIAMLGRKQRGAQEQANEVVPGHPTRAPISWAGSHDPEARLHRRLRDAMTALRRVSALDNGTTIVLRADLEQSALAVDDHLVALSGLTGKADLLASATQAVEAIEAGVTQYATAATKPDLAALEVGMSAVRGQLDVVAQIRKGLSA
;
A
#
# COMPACT_ATOMS: atom_id res chain seq x y z
N MET A 1 -0.51 -10.29 57.56
CA MET A 1 0.50 -10.93 56.68
C MET A 1 -0.17 -11.68 55.53
N LEU A 2 -0.97 -12.73 55.77
CA LEU A 2 -1.60 -13.53 54.70
C LEU A 2 -2.55 -12.73 53.79
N VAL A 3 -3.40 -11.87 54.36
CA VAL A 3 -4.31 -11.00 53.59
C VAL A 3 -3.56 -10.03 52.69
N ILE A 4 -2.46 -9.45 53.17
CA ILE A 4 -1.63 -8.50 52.40
C ILE A 4 -0.96 -9.22 51.22
N LEU A 5 -0.41 -10.41 51.46
CA LEU A 5 0.18 -11.26 50.41
C LEU A 5 -0.84 -11.62 49.32
N LEU A 6 -2.08 -11.94 49.71
CA LEU A 6 -3.14 -12.30 48.78
C LEU A 6 -3.57 -11.09 47.92
N VAL A 7 -3.68 -9.90 48.52
CA VAL A 7 -3.96 -8.66 47.80
C VAL A 7 -2.84 -8.32 46.80
N VAL A 8 -1.57 -8.44 47.22
CA VAL A 8 -0.42 -8.19 46.34
C VAL A 8 -0.39 -9.16 45.16
N LEU A 9 -0.67 -10.46 45.41
CA LEU A 9 -0.74 -11.46 44.35
C LEU A 9 -1.83 -11.15 43.32
N VAL A 10 -3.02 -10.75 43.77
CA VAL A 10 -4.14 -10.38 42.88
C VAL A 10 -3.77 -9.16 42.03
N VAL A 11 -3.14 -8.14 42.61
CA VAL A 11 -2.71 -6.94 41.86
C VAL A 11 -1.68 -7.29 40.79
N ILE A 12 -0.73 -8.18 41.08
CA ILE A 12 0.27 -8.63 40.11
C ILE A 12 -0.38 -9.40 38.95
N VAL A 13 -1.30 -10.33 39.25
CA VAL A 13 -1.99 -11.13 38.22
C VAL A 13 -2.87 -10.25 37.33
N VAL A 14 -3.63 -9.31 37.91
CA VAL A 14 -4.47 -8.37 37.15
C VAL A 14 -3.62 -7.41 36.33
N GLY A 15 -2.52 -6.89 36.89
CA GLY A 15 -1.58 -6.01 36.20
C GLY A 15 -0.90 -6.69 35.01
N ALA A 16 -0.45 -7.94 35.19
CA ALA A 16 0.13 -8.75 34.13
C ALA A 16 -0.90 -9.06 33.03
N GLY A 17 -2.13 -9.40 33.39
CA GLY A 17 -3.22 -9.64 32.45
C GLY A 17 -3.57 -8.40 31.61
N ALA A 18 -3.60 -7.22 32.23
CA ALA A 18 -3.86 -5.95 31.54
C ALA A 18 -2.74 -5.60 30.53
N LEU A 19 -1.48 -5.82 30.89
CA LEU A 19 -0.32 -5.62 30.00
C LEU A 19 -0.38 -6.55 28.77
N ILE A 20 -0.63 -7.84 28.98
CA ILE A 20 -0.72 -8.84 27.89
C ILE A 20 -1.89 -8.50 26.95
N ALA A 21 -3.05 -8.12 27.49
CA ALA A 21 -4.20 -7.72 26.68
C ALA A 21 -3.93 -6.45 25.85
N MET A 22 -3.20 -5.48 26.40
CA MET A 22 -2.85 -4.25 25.70
C MET A 22 -1.82 -4.49 24.58
N LEU A 23 -0.83 -5.37 24.81
CA LEU A 23 0.12 -5.79 23.77
C LEU A 23 -0.60 -6.55 22.64
N GLY A 24 -1.51 -7.46 22.97
CA GLY A 24 -2.28 -8.23 21.98
C GLY A 24 -3.17 -7.34 21.09
N ARG A 25 -3.76 -6.27 21.65
CA ARG A 25 -4.56 -5.30 20.88
C ARG A 25 -3.72 -4.47 19.91
N LYS A 26 -2.55 -4.00 20.34
CA LYS A 26 -1.61 -3.29 19.46
C LYS A 26 -1.07 -4.19 18.34
N GLN A 27 -0.78 -5.45 18.66
CA GLN A 27 -0.35 -6.43 17.66
C GLN A 27 -1.44 -6.74 16.62
N ARG A 28 -2.71 -6.83 17.03
CA ARG A 28 -3.82 -7.01 16.09
C ARG A 28 -3.98 -5.84 15.13
N GLY A 29 -3.96 -4.59 15.63
CA GLY A 29 -4.06 -3.42 14.76
C GLY A 29 -2.89 -3.31 13.77
N ALA A 30 -1.67 -3.66 14.19
CA ALA A 30 -0.52 -3.71 13.29
C ALA A 30 -0.63 -4.84 12.25
N GLN A 31 -1.19 -5.98 12.62
CA GLN A 31 -1.44 -7.10 11.70
C GLN A 31 -2.56 -6.78 10.70
N GLU A 32 -3.62 -6.10 11.13
CA GLU A 32 -4.71 -5.65 10.27
C GLU A 32 -4.19 -4.64 9.24
N GLN A 33 -3.41 -3.64 9.66
CA GLN A 33 -2.72 -2.71 8.76
C GLN A 33 -1.74 -3.42 7.82
N ALA A 34 -1.02 -4.41 8.34
CA ALA A 34 -0.15 -5.26 7.52
C ALA A 34 -0.92 -6.24 6.62
N ASN A 35 -2.25 -6.31 6.71
CA ASN A 35 -3.12 -7.08 5.82
C ASN A 35 -3.79 -6.21 4.75
N GLU A 36 -3.80 -4.88 4.90
CA GLU A 36 -4.35 -3.93 3.92
C GLU A 36 -3.63 -3.94 2.56
N VAL A 37 -4.36 -4.21 1.48
CA VAL A 37 -3.86 -4.15 0.09
C VAL A 37 -3.48 -2.70 -0.28
N VAL A 38 -4.34 -1.76 0.09
CA VAL A 38 -4.16 -0.31 -0.06
C VAL A 38 -4.12 0.33 1.33
N PRO A 39 -3.05 1.04 1.71
CA PRO A 39 -2.92 1.65 3.03
C PRO A 39 -4.09 2.57 3.35
N GLY A 40 -4.66 2.44 4.54
CA GLY A 40 -5.82 3.22 4.99
C GLY A 40 -7.15 2.73 4.45
N HIS A 41 -7.16 1.67 3.63
CA HIS A 41 -8.37 0.98 3.22
C HIS A 41 -8.44 -0.40 3.92
N PRO A 42 -9.35 -0.58 4.90
CA PRO A 42 -9.49 -1.84 5.60
C PRO A 42 -9.74 -2.99 4.61
N THR A 43 -8.95 -4.06 4.71
CA THR A 43 -9.21 -5.30 3.97
C THR A 43 -10.23 -6.15 4.74
N ARG A 44 -11.01 -6.94 4.00
CA ARG A 44 -11.90 -7.97 4.56
C ARG A 44 -11.20 -9.34 4.64
N ALA A 45 -9.93 -9.41 4.22
CA ALA A 45 -9.14 -10.63 4.25
C ALA A 45 -8.93 -11.14 5.69
N PRO A 46 -9.14 -12.45 5.94
CA PRO A 46 -8.86 -13.06 7.23
C PRO A 46 -7.39 -12.92 7.63
N ILE A 47 -7.14 -12.64 8.91
CA ILE A 47 -5.78 -12.59 9.48
C ILE A 47 -5.04 -13.93 9.31
N SER A 48 -5.77 -15.05 9.26
CA SER A 48 -5.19 -16.38 9.04
C SER A 48 -4.45 -16.52 7.70
N TRP A 49 -4.71 -15.64 6.73
CA TRP A 49 -4.02 -15.66 5.43
C TRP A 49 -2.55 -15.25 5.50
N ALA A 50 -2.12 -14.54 6.55
CA ALA A 50 -0.74 -14.11 6.71
C ALA A 50 0.26 -15.28 6.69
N GLY A 51 -0.15 -16.47 7.16
CA GLY A 51 0.66 -17.69 7.15
C GLY A 51 0.05 -18.87 6.38
N SER A 52 -1.11 -18.69 5.75
CA SER A 52 -1.78 -19.80 5.06
C SER A 52 -1.15 -20.12 3.71
N HIS A 53 -1.23 -21.40 3.33
CA HIS A 53 -0.84 -21.93 2.02
C HIS A 53 -2.04 -22.06 1.07
N ASP A 54 -3.22 -21.63 1.49
CA ASP A 54 -4.42 -21.61 0.67
C ASP A 54 -4.17 -20.78 -0.61
N PRO A 55 -4.75 -21.19 -1.76
CA PRO A 55 -4.54 -20.48 -3.02
C PRO A 55 -4.98 -19.01 -2.94
N GLU A 56 -6.07 -18.70 -2.23
CA GLU A 56 -6.56 -17.34 -2.02
C GLU A 56 -5.57 -16.49 -1.23
N ALA A 57 -5.01 -17.05 -0.16
CA ALA A 57 -4.00 -16.37 0.66
C ALA A 57 -2.75 -16.04 -0.16
N ARG A 58 -2.34 -16.93 -1.08
CA ARG A 58 -1.23 -16.68 -2.00
C ARG A 58 -1.55 -15.54 -2.98
N LEU A 59 -2.75 -15.53 -3.56
CA LEU A 59 -3.18 -14.48 -4.49
C LEU A 59 -3.30 -13.11 -3.80
N HIS A 60 -3.82 -13.08 -2.57
CA HIS A 60 -3.86 -11.87 -1.74
C HIS A 60 -2.46 -11.30 -1.50
N ARG A 61 -1.48 -12.14 -1.13
CA ARG A 61 -0.09 -11.70 -0.95
C ARG A 61 0.51 -11.12 -2.23
N ARG A 62 0.31 -11.78 -3.38
CA ARG A 62 0.75 -11.27 -4.68
C ARG A 62 0.15 -9.89 -4.99
N LEU A 63 -1.14 -9.72 -4.74
CA LEU A 63 -1.83 -8.46 -4.94
C LEU A 63 -1.26 -7.34 -4.05
N ARG A 64 -0.98 -7.65 -2.77
CA ARG A 64 -0.30 -6.72 -1.85
C ARG A 64 1.09 -6.33 -2.34
N ASP A 65 1.86 -7.29 -2.86
CA ASP A 65 3.20 -7.05 -3.39
C ASP A 65 3.14 -6.15 -4.63
N ALA A 66 2.18 -6.38 -5.53
CA ALA A 66 1.92 -5.53 -6.69
C ALA A 66 1.57 -4.09 -6.29
N MET A 67 0.66 -3.90 -5.32
CA MET A 67 0.32 -2.55 -4.83
C MET A 67 1.48 -1.89 -4.08
N THR A 68 2.34 -2.68 -3.42
CA THR A 68 3.57 -2.16 -2.82
C THR A 68 4.55 -1.68 -3.88
N ALA A 69 4.69 -2.40 -4.99
CA ALA A 69 5.50 -1.97 -6.13
C ALA A 69 4.93 -0.70 -6.78
N LEU A 70 3.61 -0.63 -6.97
CA LEU A 70 2.91 0.55 -7.49
C LEU A 70 3.24 1.80 -6.65
N ARG A 71 3.13 1.70 -5.32
CA ARG A 71 3.42 2.81 -4.40
C ARG A 71 4.87 3.28 -4.47
N ARG A 72 5.85 2.38 -4.66
CA ARG A 72 7.26 2.79 -4.78
C ARG A 72 7.50 3.69 -5.99
N VAL A 73 6.73 3.52 -7.07
CA VAL A 73 6.87 4.29 -8.29
C VAL A 73 5.98 5.55 -8.31
N SER A 74 4.93 5.58 -7.48
CA SER A 74 3.99 6.71 -7.37
C SER A 74 4.62 8.06 -6.98
N ALA A 75 5.83 8.06 -6.44
CA ALA A 75 6.59 9.30 -6.21
C ALA A 75 6.93 10.06 -7.51
N LEU A 76 6.84 9.40 -8.67
CA LEU A 76 7.08 9.95 -10.00
C LEU A 76 5.79 10.34 -10.73
N ASP A 77 4.66 10.38 -10.01
CA ASP A 77 3.37 10.67 -10.61
C ASP A 77 3.29 12.06 -11.24
N ASN A 78 2.64 12.10 -12.39
CA ASN A 78 2.19 13.30 -13.10
C ASN A 78 0.65 13.30 -13.19
N GLY A 79 0.06 14.39 -13.68
CA GLY A 79 -1.41 14.56 -13.68
C GLY A 79 -2.20 13.43 -14.35
N THR A 80 -1.61 12.71 -15.31
CA THR A 80 -2.25 11.61 -16.04
C THR A 80 -2.08 10.24 -15.36
N THR A 81 -0.97 10.01 -14.65
CA THR A 81 -0.69 8.75 -13.95
C THR A 81 -1.46 8.64 -12.63
N ILE A 82 -1.85 9.76 -12.00
CA ILE A 82 -2.65 9.77 -10.76
C ILE A 82 -3.99 9.05 -10.94
N VAL A 83 -4.69 9.29 -12.05
CA VAL A 83 -5.99 8.64 -12.31
C VAL A 83 -5.80 7.15 -12.53
N LEU A 84 -4.78 6.77 -13.31
CA LEU A 84 -4.44 5.37 -13.57
C LEU A 84 -4.06 4.62 -12.28
N ARG A 85 -3.36 5.28 -11.34
CA ARG A 85 -3.05 4.73 -10.03
C ARG A 85 -4.31 4.44 -9.23
N ALA A 86 -5.23 5.40 -9.17
CA ALA A 86 -6.49 5.26 -8.44
C ALA A 86 -7.34 4.10 -9.02
N ASP A 87 -7.41 3.96 -10.34
CA ASP A 87 -8.12 2.86 -10.99
C ASP A 87 -7.49 1.49 -10.67
N LEU A 88 -6.16 1.41 -10.60
CA LEU A 88 -5.45 0.18 -10.20
C LEU A 88 -5.71 -0.17 -8.74
N GLU A 89 -5.68 0.81 -7.83
CA GLU A 89 -5.98 0.62 -6.41
C GLU A 89 -7.43 0.16 -6.19
N GLN A 90 -8.39 0.78 -6.87
CA GLN A 90 -9.81 0.42 -6.83
C GLN A 90 -10.02 -1.02 -7.37
N SER A 91 -9.37 -1.35 -8.48
CA SER A 91 -9.45 -2.69 -9.07
C SER A 91 -8.84 -3.75 -8.17
N ALA A 92 -7.74 -3.44 -7.48
CA ALA A 92 -7.14 -4.32 -6.50
C ALA A 92 -8.08 -4.60 -5.33
N LEU A 93 -8.74 -3.58 -4.78
CA LEU A 93 -9.73 -3.78 -3.71
C LEU A 93 -10.89 -4.68 -4.16
N ALA A 94 -11.40 -4.50 -5.38
CA ALA A 94 -12.46 -5.35 -5.91
C ALA A 94 -12.03 -6.81 -6.08
N VAL A 95 -10.80 -7.06 -6.55
CA VAL A 95 -10.24 -8.42 -6.65
C VAL A 95 -10.02 -9.03 -5.26
N ASP A 96 -9.55 -8.25 -4.29
CA ASP A 96 -9.38 -8.70 -2.90
C ASP A 96 -10.71 -9.15 -2.29
N ASP A 97 -11.76 -8.33 -2.42
CA ASP A 97 -13.11 -8.67 -1.94
C ASP A 97 -13.65 -9.94 -2.62
N HIS A 98 -13.37 -10.14 -3.91
CA HIS A 98 -13.73 -11.36 -4.61
C HIS A 98 -12.98 -12.58 -4.06
N LEU A 99 -11.68 -12.49 -3.79
CA LEU A 99 -10.91 -13.57 -3.16
C LEU A 99 -11.47 -13.94 -1.79
N VAL A 100 -11.87 -12.95 -0.99
CA VAL A 100 -12.51 -13.16 0.31
C VAL A 100 -13.83 -13.90 0.15
N ALA A 101 -14.65 -13.51 -0.82
CA ALA A 101 -15.91 -14.21 -1.11
C ALA A 101 -15.69 -15.67 -1.53
N LEU A 102 -14.67 -15.94 -2.35
CA LEU A 102 -14.32 -17.30 -2.79
C LEU A 102 -13.84 -18.18 -1.64
N SER A 103 -13.24 -17.61 -0.61
CA SER A 103 -12.65 -18.37 0.50
C SER A 103 -13.65 -19.31 1.20
N GLY A 104 -14.93 -18.94 1.27
CA GLY A 104 -16.00 -19.74 1.87
C GLY A 104 -16.67 -20.75 0.95
N LEU A 105 -16.33 -20.80 -0.34
CA LEU A 105 -17.01 -21.64 -1.32
C LEU A 105 -16.34 -23.01 -1.52
N THR A 106 -17.15 -24.03 -1.77
CA THR A 106 -16.72 -25.37 -2.22
C THR A 106 -16.80 -25.47 -3.75
N GLY A 107 -15.88 -26.17 -4.41
CA GLY A 107 -15.93 -26.35 -5.88
C GLY A 107 -15.49 -25.12 -6.70
N LYS A 108 -14.66 -24.27 -6.12
CA LYS A 108 -14.23 -22.95 -6.65
C LYS A 108 -13.06 -22.96 -7.63
N ALA A 109 -12.69 -24.10 -8.20
CA ALA A 109 -11.48 -24.24 -9.02
C ALA A 109 -11.47 -23.28 -10.23
N ASP A 110 -12.58 -23.21 -10.97
CA ASP A 110 -12.71 -22.33 -12.13
C ASP A 110 -12.73 -20.84 -11.74
N LEU A 111 -13.38 -20.53 -10.61
CA LEU A 111 -13.42 -19.17 -10.05
C LEU A 111 -12.03 -18.72 -9.59
N LEU A 112 -11.23 -19.62 -9.02
CA LEU A 112 -9.83 -19.36 -8.66
C LEU A 112 -8.95 -19.14 -9.89
N ALA A 113 -9.19 -19.85 -11.00
CA ALA A 113 -8.49 -19.60 -12.26
C ALA A 113 -8.81 -18.19 -12.79
N SER A 114 -10.08 -17.78 -12.76
CA SER A 114 -10.50 -16.42 -13.12
C SER A 114 -9.89 -15.36 -12.20
N ALA A 115 -9.90 -15.59 -10.89
CA ALA A 115 -9.27 -14.70 -9.93
C ALA A 115 -7.75 -14.59 -10.13
N THR A 116 -7.10 -15.69 -10.53
CA THR A 116 -5.67 -15.69 -10.88
C THR A 116 -5.40 -14.78 -12.08
N GLN A 117 -6.20 -14.88 -13.14
CA GLN A 117 -6.07 -14.00 -14.31
C GLN A 117 -6.31 -12.53 -13.95
N ALA A 118 -7.26 -12.24 -13.05
CA ALA A 118 -7.51 -10.88 -12.60
C ALA A 118 -6.31 -10.29 -11.84
N VAL A 119 -5.67 -11.08 -10.97
CA VAL A 119 -4.42 -10.67 -10.28
C VAL A 119 -3.29 -10.46 -11.28
N GLU A 120 -3.12 -11.34 -12.26
CA GLU A 120 -2.11 -11.19 -13.32
C GLU A 120 -2.34 -9.92 -14.16
N ALA A 121 -3.59 -9.58 -14.46
CA ALA A 121 -3.93 -8.34 -15.16
C ALA A 121 -3.55 -7.09 -14.35
N ILE A 122 -3.75 -7.11 -13.03
CA ILE A 122 -3.32 -6.03 -12.13
C ILE A 122 -1.79 -5.93 -12.09
N GLU A 123 -1.08 -7.05 -11.95
CA GLU A 123 0.39 -7.07 -11.97
C GLU A 123 0.96 -6.51 -13.29
N ALA A 124 0.35 -6.86 -14.42
CA ALA A 124 0.68 -6.32 -15.73
C ALA A 124 0.39 -4.80 -15.80
N GLY A 125 -0.75 -4.36 -15.27
CA GLY A 125 -1.12 -2.94 -15.18
C GLY A 125 -0.14 -2.12 -14.34
N VAL A 126 0.29 -2.64 -13.19
CA VAL A 126 1.34 -2.02 -12.36
C VAL A 126 2.67 -1.91 -13.12
N THR A 127 3.02 -2.94 -13.89
CA THR A 127 4.26 -2.92 -14.72
C THR A 127 4.17 -1.86 -15.82
N GLN A 128 3.02 -1.75 -16.49
CA GLN A 128 2.78 -0.73 -17.50
C GLN A 128 2.81 0.68 -16.90
N TYR A 129 2.14 0.86 -15.75
CA TYR A 129 2.18 2.10 -15.00
C TYR A 129 3.60 2.48 -14.61
N ALA A 130 4.39 1.54 -14.07
CA ALA A 130 5.76 1.81 -13.66
C ALA A 130 6.63 2.24 -14.84
N THR A 131 6.41 1.61 -16.01
CA THR A 131 7.07 2.00 -17.26
C THR A 131 6.64 3.39 -17.73
N ALA A 132 5.37 3.74 -17.58
CA ALA A 132 4.85 5.05 -17.97
C ALA A 132 5.35 6.17 -17.04
N ALA A 133 5.31 5.95 -15.73
CA ALA A 133 5.74 6.91 -14.71
C ALA A 133 7.26 7.15 -14.70
N THR A 134 8.07 6.19 -15.15
CA THR A 134 9.54 6.34 -15.23
C THR A 134 10.04 6.84 -16.58
N LYS A 135 9.17 6.96 -17.59
CA LYS A 135 9.56 7.57 -18.87
C LYS A 135 9.79 9.07 -18.66
N PRO A 136 10.92 9.63 -19.15
CA PRO A 136 11.17 11.06 -19.06
C PRO A 136 10.05 11.85 -19.75
N ASP A 137 9.39 12.73 -19.01
CA ASP A 137 8.47 13.70 -19.59
C ASP A 137 9.30 14.84 -20.22
N LEU A 138 9.63 14.66 -21.50
CA LEU A 138 10.44 15.62 -22.26
C LEU A 138 9.77 16.99 -22.35
N ALA A 139 8.43 17.05 -22.36
CA ALA A 139 7.69 18.31 -22.40
C ALA A 139 7.81 19.06 -21.07
N ALA A 140 7.68 18.37 -19.94
CA ALA A 140 7.91 18.97 -18.62
C ALA A 140 9.36 19.45 -18.45
N LEU A 141 10.33 18.71 -19.00
CA LEU A 141 11.75 19.10 -19.00
C LEU A 141 12.00 20.37 -19.82
N GLU A 142 11.43 20.48 -21.02
CA GLU A 142 11.54 21.67 -21.87
C GLU A 142 10.95 22.92 -21.18
N VAL A 143 9.78 22.78 -20.54
CA VAL A 143 9.19 23.85 -19.74
C VAL A 143 10.13 24.28 -18.61
N GLY A 144 10.66 23.33 -17.84
CA GLY A 144 11.64 23.61 -16.77
C GLY A 144 12.91 24.31 -17.29
N MET A 145 13.46 23.87 -18.41
CA MET A 145 14.64 24.48 -19.03
C MET A 145 14.37 25.90 -19.52
N SER A 146 13.19 26.18 -20.06
CA SER A 146 12.79 27.52 -20.49
C SER A 146 12.68 28.48 -19.29
N ALA A 147 12.14 28.00 -18.16
CA ALA A 147 12.03 28.77 -16.93
C ALA A 147 13.41 29.10 -16.33
N VAL A 148 14.32 28.12 -16.29
CA VAL A 148 15.72 28.32 -15.84
C VAL A 148 16.43 29.33 -16.74
N ARG A 149 16.23 29.25 -18.06
CA ARG A 149 16.82 30.21 -19.01
C ARG A 149 16.32 31.63 -18.77
N GLY A 150 15.03 31.80 -18.52
CA GLY A 150 14.44 33.08 -18.14
C GLY A 150 15.05 33.65 -16.85
N GLN A 151 15.28 32.82 -15.83
CA GLN A 151 15.96 33.25 -14.60
C GLN A 151 17.41 33.70 -14.85
N LEU A 152 18.14 32.99 -15.71
CA LEU A 152 19.52 33.37 -16.05
C LEU A 152 19.59 34.72 -16.79
N ASP A 153 18.63 35.00 -17.67
CA ASP A 153 18.55 36.29 -18.37
C ASP A 153 18.27 37.45 -17.40
N VAL A 154 17.41 37.24 -16.40
CA VAL A 154 17.15 38.22 -15.32
C VAL A 154 18.42 38.49 -14.52
N VAL A 155 19.16 37.45 -14.14
CA VAL A 155 20.44 37.59 -13.42
C VAL A 155 21.47 38.34 -14.26
N ALA A 156 21.55 38.06 -15.56
CA ALA A 156 22.44 38.76 -16.48
C ALA A 156 22.10 40.26 -16.61
N GLN A 157 20.81 40.61 -16.66
CA GLN A 157 20.36 42.01 -16.69
C GLN A 157 20.71 42.76 -15.40
N ILE A 158 20.51 42.14 -14.24
CA ILE A 158 20.89 42.72 -12.95
C ILE A 158 22.38 43.01 -12.92
N ARG A 159 23.22 42.05 -13.32
CA ARG A 159 24.68 42.23 -13.35
C ARG A 159 25.08 43.39 -14.27
N LYS A 160 24.45 43.50 -15.44
CA LYS A 160 24.75 44.57 -16.42
C LYS A 160 24.35 45.96 -15.91
N GLY A 161 23.24 46.06 -15.19
CA GLY A 161 22.78 47.30 -14.55
C GLY A 161 23.63 47.77 -13.37
N LEU A 162 24.34 46.86 -12.67
CA LEU A 162 25.28 47.21 -11.60
C LEU A 162 26.68 47.62 -12.10
N SER A 163 27.01 47.34 -13.36
CA SER A 163 28.32 47.67 -13.97
C SER A 163 28.32 48.95 -14.83
N ALA A 164 27.18 49.65 -14.88
CA ALA A 164 27.00 50.94 -15.56
C ALA A 164 26.89 52.07 -14.53
#